data_AF-K0SLQ2-F1
#
_entry.id   AF-K0SLQ2-F1
#
_cell.length_a   1.000
_cell.length_b   1.000
_cell.length_c   1.000
_cell.angle_alpha   90.00
_cell.angle_beta   90.00
_cell.angle_gamma   90.00
#
_symmetry.space_group_name_H-M   'P 1'
#
loop_
_entity.id
_entity.type
_entity.pdbx_description
1 polymer ?
#
loop_
_entity_poly.entity_id
_entity_poly.type
_entity_poly.pdbx_seq_one_letter_code
_entity_poly.pdbx_strand_id
1 'polypeptide(L)'
;MDVSEEKGPQRLRPRLKLLLATLLDNNGSNKTCSSIKRPHRYRPGIVALREIRRYQKSTELLIRKAPFQRLVREVLEVHLEKKENVLDLR
;
A
#
# COMPACT_ATOMS: atom_id res chain seq x y z
N MET A 1 -41.86 7.08 2.88
CA MET A 1 -41.43 7.21 4.28
C MET A 1 -41.88 5.92 4.94
N ASP A 2 -41.02 5.02 5.40
CA ASP A 2 -39.72 5.22 6.02
C ASP A 2 -38.75 4.06 5.75
N VAL A 3 -37.47 4.38 5.92
CA VAL A 3 -36.28 3.55 5.69
C VAL A 3 -35.93 2.82 6.99
N SER A 4 -35.62 1.50 6.94
CA SER A 4 -34.87 0.77 7.97
C SER A 4 -34.55 -0.65 7.46
N GLU A 5 -33.53 -0.83 6.63
CA GLU A 5 -32.16 -1.21 7.04
C GLU A 5 -32.10 -2.58 7.75
N GLU A 6 -32.18 -3.65 6.96
CA GLU A 6 -31.84 -5.00 7.43
C GLU A 6 -30.33 -5.09 7.72
N LYS A 7 -29.97 -5.07 9.00
CA LYS A 7 -28.62 -5.43 9.46
C LYS A 7 -28.43 -6.94 9.27
N GLY A 8 -27.59 -7.29 8.30
CA GLY A 8 -27.12 -8.67 8.06
C GLY A 8 -26.51 -9.34 9.30
N PRO A 9 -26.40 -10.68 9.31
CA PRO A 9 -26.12 -11.46 10.50
C PRO A 9 -24.75 -11.12 11.09
N GLN A 10 -24.77 -10.72 12.36
CA GLN A 10 -23.60 -10.41 13.17
C GLN A 10 -22.68 -11.64 13.23
N ARG A 11 -21.45 -11.50 12.73
CA ARG A 11 -20.36 -12.46 12.95
C ARG A 11 -20.11 -12.61 14.44
N LEU A 12 -20.67 -13.63 15.09
CA LEU A 12 -20.42 -13.87 16.50
C LEU A 12 -20.17 -15.35 16.85
N ARG A 13 -18.99 -15.52 17.46
CA ARG A 13 -18.42 -16.65 18.21
C ARG A 13 -17.66 -17.72 17.42
N PRO A 14 -16.31 -17.63 17.33
CA PRO A 14 -15.44 -18.70 16.84
C PRO A 14 -15.32 -19.90 17.80
N ARG A 15 -16.12 -19.98 18.87
CA ARG A 15 -16.00 -21.02 19.91
C ARG A 15 -16.77 -22.31 19.61
N LEU A 16 -17.94 -22.22 18.96
CA LEU A 16 -18.71 -23.42 18.61
C LEU A 16 -18.05 -24.23 17.49
N LYS A 17 -17.28 -23.57 16.62
CA LYS A 17 -16.53 -24.21 15.53
C LYS A 17 -15.35 -25.05 16.05
N LEU A 18 -14.75 -24.65 17.17
CA LEU A 18 -13.63 -25.37 17.79
C LEU A 18 -14.08 -26.64 18.51
N LEU A 19 -15.25 -26.60 19.17
CA LEU A 19 -15.81 -27.74 19.91
C LEU A 19 -16.26 -28.88 18.98
N LEU A 20 -16.77 -28.56 17.79
CA LEU A 20 -17.17 -29.55 16.80
C LEU A 20 -15.96 -30.21 16.12
N ALA A 21 -14.87 -29.46 15.91
CA ALA A 21 -13.65 -29.96 15.28
C ALA A 21 -12.94 -31.01 16.16
N THR A 22 -12.97 -30.88 17.49
CA THR A 22 -12.36 -31.84 18.42
C THR A 22 -13.05 -33.20 18.47
N LEU A 23 -14.29 -33.31 17.97
CA LEU A 23 -15.07 -34.54 18.03
C LEU A 23 -15.03 -35.36 16.72
N LEU A 24 -14.31 -34.89 15.70
CA LEU A 24 -14.27 -35.51 14.36
C LEU A 24 -12.91 -36.10 13.97
N ASP A 25 -11.89 -36.04 14.84
CA ASP A 25 -10.55 -36.55 14.53
C ASP A 25 -10.36 -38.01 14.97
N ASN A 26 -11.09 -38.92 14.33
CA ASN A 26 -10.77 -40.35 14.37
C ASN A 26 -10.17 -40.75 13.02
N ASN A 27 -8.85 -41.01 13.03
CA ASN A 27 -7.99 -41.48 11.93
C ASN A 27 -7.39 -40.43 10.97
N GLY A 28 -6.10 -40.18 11.19
CA GLY A 28 -5.11 -40.58 10.17
C GLY A 28 -4.82 -39.60 9.04
N SER A 29 -4.47 -38.35 9.34
CA SER A 29 -3.45 -37.62 8.58
C SER A 29 -3.08 -36.32 9.30
N ASN A 30 -2.13 -36.44 10.23
CA ASN A 30 -1.49 -35.29 10.86
C ASN A 30 -0.72 -34.49 9.80
N LYS A 31 -1.40 -33.57 9.10
CA LYS A 31 -0.74 -32.40 8.52
C LYS A 31 -0.32 -31.55 9.69
N THR A 32 0.90 -31.80 10.17
CA THR A 32 1.55 -30.93 11.15
C THR A 32 1.49 -29.51 10.58
N CYS A 33 0.76 -28.64 11.28
CA CYS A 33 0.76 -27.21 11.08
C CYS A 33 2.20 -26.73 11.34
N SER A 34 3.05 -26.89 10.34
CA SER A 34 4.45 -26.50 10.40
C SER A 34 4.50 -25.02 10.74
N SER A 35 5.16 -24.73 11.87
CA SER A 35 5.45 -23.41 12.41
C SER A 35 5.52 -22.34 11.32
N ILE A 36 4.66 -21.33 11.38
CA ILE A 36 4.71 -20.15 10.51
C ILE A 36 6.13 -19.58 10.63
N LYS A 37 6.97 -19.82 9.61
CA LYS A 37 8.34 -19.32 9.57
C LYS A 37 8.25 -17.80 9.63
N ARG A 38 8.97 -17.19 10.58
CA ARG A 38 9.01 -15.74 10.71
C ARG A 38 9.41 -15.13 9.36
N PRO A 39 8.78 -14.01 8.94
CA PRO A 39 9.14 -13.37 7.69
C PRO A 39 10.62 -13.00 7.71
N HIS A 40 11.35 -13.40 6.67
CA HIS A 40 12.78 -13.12 6.55
C HIS A 40 13.01 -11.61 6.45
N ARG A 41 13.75 -11.05 7.41
CA ARG A 41 14.15 -9.64 7.42
C ARG A 41 15.57 -9.51 6.86
N TYR A 42 15.73 -8.72 5.81
CA TYR A 42 17.05 -8.39 5.27
C TYR A 42 17.86 -7.54 6.26
N ARG A 43 19.18 -7.76 6.27
CA ARG A 43 20.12 -6.90 7.00
C ARG A 43 20.03 -5.47 6.45
N PRO A 44 20.24 -4.44 7.30
CA PRO A 44 20.31 -3.05 6.83
C PRO A 44 21.37 -2.94 5.71
N GLY A 45 21.09 -2.11 4.71
CA GLY A 45 21.97 -1.92 3.54
C GLY A 45 21.73 -2.88 2.37
N ILE A 46 21.27 -4.13 2.61
CA ILE A 46 21.04 -5.10 1.51
C ILE A 46 19.94 -4.63 0.55
N VAL A 47 18.85 -4.09 1.10
CA VAL A 47 17.74 -3.55 0.30
C VAL A 47 18.20 -2.32 -0.48
N ALA A 48 18.93 -1.41 0.17
CA ALA A 48 19.47 -0.20 -0.47
C ALA A 48 20.42 -0.53 -1.63
N LEU A 49 21.35 -1.48 -1.46
CA LEU A 49 22.26 -1.88 -2.54
C LEU A 49 21.52 -2.48 -3.74
N ARG A 50 20.43 -3.22 -3.49
CA ARG A 50 19.58 -3.77 -4.56
C ARG A 50 18.82 -2.67 -5.30
N GLU A 51 18.31 -1.67 -4.59
CA GLU A 51 17.63 -0.51 -5.18
C GLU A 51 18.61 0.34 -6.02
N ILE A 52 19.81 0.62 -5.51
CA ILE A 52 20.87 1.35 -6.26
C ILE A 52 21.18 0.63 -7.57
N ARG A 53 21.42 -0.69 -7.53
CA ARG A 53 21.69 -1.48 -8.73
C ARG A 53 20.52 -1.48 -9.71
N ARG A 54 19.27 -1.50 -9.22
CA ARG A 54 18.07 -1.43 -10.05
C ARG A 54 18.00 -0.08 -10.78
N TYR A 55 18.08 1.03 -10.06
CA TYR A 55 17.94 2.38 -10.62
C TYR A 55 19.13 2.84 -11.47
N GLN A 56 20.29 2.22 -11.32
CA GLN A 56 21.42 2.45 -12.23
C GLN A 56 21.28 1.66 -13.54
N LYS A 57 20.54 0.56 -13.54
CA LYS A 57 20.33 -0.28 -14.74
C LYS A 57 19.21 0.25 -15.63
N SER A 58 18.14 0.77 -15.03
CA SER A 58 17.02 1.37 -15.76
C SER A 58 17.03 2.89 -15.63
N THR A 59 16.31 3.58 -16.50
CA THR A 59 16.17 5.04 -16.48
C THR A 59 14.72 5.46 -16.23
N GLU A 60 13.98 4.68 -15.42
CA GLU A 60 12.60 5.01 -15.06
C GLU A 60 12.52 6.28 -14.21
N LEU A 61 11.44 7.05 -14.37
CA LEU A 61 11.25 8.26 -13.59
C LEU A 61 11.05 7.90 -12.10
N LEU A 62 11.89 8.47 -11.24
CA LEU A 62 11.80 8.26 -9.79
C LEU A 62 10.65 9.05 -9.14
N ILE A 63 10.17 10.10 -9.82
CA ILE A 63 9.07 10.95 -9.39
C ILE A 63 7.86 10.70 -10.29
N ARG A 64 6.66 10.65 -9.69
CA ARG A 64 5.41 10.48 -10.44
C ARG A 64 5.14 11.68 -11.35
N LYS A 65 4.71 11.43 -12.59
CA LYS A 65 4.47 12.48 -13.61
C LYS A 65 3.41 13.50 -13.21
N ALA A 66 2.25 13.07 -12.70
CA ALA A 66 1.13 13.96 -12.39
C ALA A 66 1.44 15.06 -11.34
N PRO A 67 2.00 14.76 -10.15
CA PRO A 67 2.36 15.80 -9.19
C PRO A 67 3.48 16.70 -9.72
N PHE A 68 4.47 16.15 -10.44
CA PHE A 68 5.54 16.94 -11.05
C PHE A 68 5.01 17.91 -12.11
N GLN A 69 4.06 17.47 -12.93
CA GLN A 69 3.39 18.33 -13.92
C GLN A 69 2.62 19.48 -13.26
N ARG A 70 1.96 19.25 -12.12
CA ARG A 70 1.26 20.32 -11.38
C ARG A 70 2.26 21.36 -10.87
N LEU A 71 3.38 20.91 -10.30
CA LEU A 71 4.45 21.80 -9.83
C LEU A 71 5.02 22.66 -10.97
N VAL A 72 5.25 22.06 -12.15
CA VAL A 72 5.74 22.82 -13.31
C VAL A 72 4.76 23.93 -13.71
N ARG A 73 3.45 23.67 -13.68
CA ARG A 73 2.43 24.68 -13.99
C ARG A 73 2.44 25.82 -12.99
N GLU A 74 2.44 25.51 -11.70
CA GLU A 74 2.50 26.51 -10.62
C GLU A 74 3.74 27.41 -10.75
N VAL A 75 4.91 26.82 -10.99
CA VAL A 75 6.15 27.58 -11.19
C VAL A 75 6.06 28.48 -12.42
N LEU A 76 5.48 27.99 -13.53
CA LEU A 76 5.30 28.79 -14.74
C LEU A 76 4.33 29.95 -14.53
N GLU A 77 3.20 29.73 -13.86
CA GLU A 77 2.21 30.76 -13.53
C GLU A 77 2.87 31.90 -12.73
N VAL A 78 3.58 31.56 -11.65
CA VAL A 78 4.28 32.55 -10.80
C VAL A 78 5.32 33.37 -11.57
N HIS A 79 6.05 32.76 -12.51
CA HIS A 79 7.08 33.46 -13.28
C HIS A 79 6.49 34.33 -14.40
N LEU A 80 5.37 33.92 -15.01
CA LEU A 80 4.71 34.70 -16.05
C LEU A 80 3.98 35.91 -15.46
N GLU A 81 3.27 35.75 -14.34
CA GLU A 81 2.65 36.88 -13.63
C GLU A 81 3.67 37.94 -13.21
N LYS A 82 4.84 37.51 -12.74
CA LYS A 82 5.93 38.45 -12.41
C LYS A 82 6.46 39.20 -13.63
N LYS A 83 6.46 38.59 -14.82
CA LYS A 83 6.92 39.26 -16.05
C LYS A 83 5.94 40.33 -16.52
N GLU A 84 4.64 40.04 -16.51
CA GLU A 84 3.60 41.02 -16.86
C GLU A 84 3.69 42.26 -15.96
N ASN A 85 3.76 42.06 -14.64
CA ASN A 85 3.88 43.16 -13.68
C ASN A 85 5.18 43.99 -13.83
N VAL A 86 6.26 43.40 -14.36
CA VAL A 86 7.52 44.11 -14.62
C VAL A 86 7.48 44.90 -15.92
N LEU A 87 6.71 44.45 -16.92
CA LEU A 87 6.51 45.15 -18.18
C LEU A 87 5.59 46.37 -18.01
N ASP A 88 4.60 46.28 -17.11
CA ASP A 88 3.71 47.41 -16.75
C ASP A 88 4.41 48.53 -15.95
N LEU A 89 5.67 48.31 -15.55
CA LEU A 89 6.51 49.26 -14.78
C LEU A 89 7.54 50.02 -15.66
N ARG A 90 7.46 49.93 -16.99
CA ARG A 90 8.32 50.65 -17.94
C ARG A 90 7.51 51.47 -18.94
#